data_AF-A0A9W4QQS4-F1
#
_entry.id   AF-A0A9W4QQS4-F1
#
_cell.length_a   1.000
_cell.length_b   1.000
_cell.length_c   1.000
_cell.angle_alpha   90.00
_cell.angle_beta   90.00
_cell.angle_gamma   90.00
#
_symmetry.space_group_name_H-M   'P 1'
#
loop_
_entity.id
_entity.type
_entity.pdbx_description
1 polymer ?
#
loop_
_entity_poly.entity_id
_entity_poly.type
_entity_poly.pdbx_seq_one_letter_code
_entity_poly.pdbx_strand_id
1 'polypeptide(L)' 'MSFNLCNLPRQEKYQIQLDYEASFWAYQIKRSKSTRESVYQAINSRPQSEQEILKQRFEYYLSIMLAG' A
#
# COMPACT_ATOMS: atom_id res chain seq x y z
N MET A 1 9.83 15.58 -18.70
CA MET A 1 10.18 16.18 -17.39
C MET A 1 10.35 15.04 -16.39
N SER A 2 11.50 14.92 -15.76
CA SER A 2 11.74 13.94 -14.68
C SER A 2 11.39 14.56 -13.33
N PHE A 3 10.75 13.79 -12.44
CA PHE A 3 10.46 14.20 -11.08
C PHE A 3 11.37 13.41 -10.12
N ASN A 4 12.20 14.12 -9.35
CA ASN A 4 13.21 13.48 -8.51
C ASN A 4 12.65 13.16 -7.11
N LEU A 5 12.30 11.88 -6.90
CA LEU A 5 11.81 11.37 -5.62
C LEU A 5 12.85 11.48 -4.48
N CYS A 6 14.14 11.51 -4.80
CA CYS A 6 15.22 11.62 -3.81
C CYS A 6 15.28 13.01 -3.15
N ASN A 7 14.72 14.04 -3.78
CA ASN A 7 14.72 15.41 -3.24
C ASN A 7 13.50 15.70 -2.35
N LEU A 8 12.57 14.74 -2.23
CA LEU A 8 11.37 14.95 -1.42
C LEU A 8 11.68 14.97 0.08
N PRO A 9 10.87 15.72 0.86
CA PRO A 9 10.87 15.63 2.31
C PRO A 9 10.68 14.19 2.80
N ARG A 10 11.23 13.89 3.98
CA ARG A 10 11.15 12.54 4.58
C ARG A 10 9.71 12.05 4.72
N GLN A 11 8.79 12.93 5.07
CA GLN A 11 7.37 12.61 5.20
C GLN A 11 6.76 12.15 3.88
N GLU A 12 7.06 12.83 2.77
CA GLU A 12 6.54 12.47 1.44
C GLU A 12 7.14 11.15 0.95
N LYS A 13 8.43 10.94 1.16
CA LYS A 13 9.08 9.64 0.87
C LYS A 13 8.43 8.51 1.64
N TYR A 14 8.06 8.77 2.89
CA TYR A 14 7.41 7.79 3.73
C TYR A 14 5.98 7.47 3.25
N GLN A 15 5.21 8.46 2.82
CA GLN A 15 3.91 8.24 2.19
C GLN A 15 4.03 7.38 0.93
N ILE A 16 5.02 7.66 0.08
CA ILE A 16 5.30 6.84 -1.12
C ILE A 16 5.63 5.39 -0.74
N GLN A 17 6.35 5.18 0.35
CA GLN A 17 6.66 3.83 0.83
C GLN A 17 5.40 3.09 1.28
N LEU A 18 4.50 3.74 2.01
CA LEU A 18 3.21 3.15 2.42
C LEU A 18 2.34 2.82 1.19
N ASP A 19 2.29 3.70 0.20
CA ASP A 19 1.57 3.47 -1.06
C ASP A 19 2.16 2.27 -1.83
N TYR A 20 3.48 2.15 -1.87
CA TYR A 20 4.15 1.01 -2.48
C TYR A 20 3.78 -0.30 -1.78
N GLU A 21 3.84 -0.35 -0.44
CA GLU A 21 3.46 -1.54 0.34
C GLU A 21 2.00 -1.94 0.08
N ALA A 22 1.08 -0.98 0.12
CA ALA A 22 -0.34 -1.22 -0.15
C ALA A 22 -0.59 -1.78 -1.56
N SER A 23 0.07 -1.21 -2.58
CA SER A 23 -0.03 -1.67 -3.96
C SER A 23 0.54 -3.07 -4.15
N PHE A 24 1.61 -3.40 -3.43
CA PHE A 24 2.25 -4.71 -3.49
C PHE A 24 1.36 -5.80 -2.88
N TRP A 25 0.68 -5.52 -1.77
CA TRP A 25 -0.31 -6.45 -1.22
C TRP A 25 -1.49 -6.71 -2.17
N ALA A 26 -2.03 -5.67 -2.80
CA ALA A 26 -3.07 -5.83 -3.81
C ALA A 26 -2.60 -6.72 -4.98
N TYR A 27 -1.35 -6.53 -5.43
CA TYR A 27 -0.73 -7.37 -6.45
C TYR A 27 -0.58 -8.84 -6.02
N GLN A 28 -0.18 -9.09 -4.77
CA GLN A 28 -0.08 -10.44 -4.22
C GLN A 28 -1.43 -11.15 -4.21
N ILE A 29 -2.51 -10.45 -3.87
CA ILE A 29 -3.87 -11.00 -3.94
C ILE A 29 -4.27 -11.30 -5.38
N LYS A 30 -4.02 -10.38 -6.33
CA LYS A 30 -4.28 -10.62 -7.76
C LYS A 30 -3.55 -11.86 -8.29
N ARG A 31 -2.38 -12.18 -7.75
CA ARG A 31 -1.58 -13.37 -8.10
C ARG A 31 -1.89 -14.60 -7.25
N SER A 32 -2.91 -14.56 -6.39
CA SER A 32 -3.28 -15.62 -5.45
C SER A 32 -2.14 -16.08 -4.53
N LYS A 33 -1.19 -15.17 -4.23
CA LYS A 33 -0.03 -15.44 -3.35
C LYS A 33 -0.28 -15.04 -1.89
N SER A 34 -1.33 -14.28 -1.63
CA SER A 34 -1.73 -13.83 -0.31
C SER A 34 -3.25 -13.72 -0.25
N THR A 35 -3.80 -13.69 0.96
CA THR A 35 -5.23 -13.48 1.20
C THR A 35 -5.48 -12.12 1.84
N ARG A 36 -6.72 -11.64 1.72
CA ARG A 36 -7.12 -10.35 2.28
C ARG A 36 -6.97 -10.32 3.80
N GLU A 37 -7.24 -11.44 4.48
CA GLU A 37 -7.09 -11.59 5.93
C GLU A 37 -5.63 -11.46 6.36
N SER A 38 -4.70 -12.10 5.63
CA SER A 38 -3.26 -12.00 5.92
C SER A 38 -2.76 -10.57 5.78
N VAL A 39 -3.23 -9.84 4.76
CA VAL A 39 -2.89 -8.43 4.57
C VAL A 39 -3.45 -7.58 5.71
N TYR A 40 -4.70 -7.81 6.13
CA TYR A 40 -5.29 -7.10 7.26
C TYR A 40 -4.56 -7.35 8.58
N GLN A 41 -4.09 -8.58 8.82
CA GLN A 41 -3.23 -8.87 9.96
C GLN A 41 -1.91 -8.09 9.89
N ALA A 42 -1.28 -8.03 8.72
CA ALA A 42 -0.07 -7.24 8.52
C ALA A 42 -0.32 -5.73 8.77
N ILE A 43 -1.43 -5.18 8.25
CA ILE A 43 -1.83 -3.79 8.50
C ILE A 43 -2.04 -3.55 10.00
N ASN A 44 -2.77 -4.42 10.69
CA ASN A 44 -3.07 -4.27 12.12
C ASN A 44 -1.83 -4.38 13.01
N SER A 45 -0.74 -5.00 12.52
CA SER A 45 0.55 -5.04 13.23
C SER A 45 1.35 -3.73 13.16
N ARG A 46 0.98 -2.81 12.26
CA ARG A 46 1.62 -1.50 12.11
C ARG A 46 1.15 -0.48 13.15
N PRO A 47 1.89 0.62 13.38
CA PRO A 47 1.44 1.73 14.21
C PRO A 47 0.07 2.27 13.77
N GLN A 48 -0.79 2.64 14.74
CA GLN A 48 -2.15 3.11 14.48
C GLN A 48 -2.22 4.29 13.49
N SER A 49 -1.20 5.16 13.50
CA SER A 49 -1.08 6.30 12.57
C SER A 49 -1.02 5.89 11.10
N GLU A 50 -0.60 4.65 10.81
CA GLU A 50 -0.42 4.13 9.45
C GLU A 50 -1.58 3.21 9.02
N GLN A 51 -2.27 2.61 9.98
CA GLN A 51 -3.29 1.58 9.72
C GLN A 51 -4.41 2.08 8.81
N GLU A 52 -4.92 3.28 9.08
CA GLU A 52 -6.02 3.86 8.30
C GLU A 52 -5.59 4.13 6.86
N ILE A 53 -4.42 4.74 6.68
CA ILE A 53 -3.86 5.07 5.36
C ILE A 53 -3.61 3.78 4.57
N LEU A 54 -2.93 2.80 5.18
CA LEU A 54 -2.63 1.52 4.54
C LEU A 54 -3.90 0.79 4.12
N LYS A 55 -4.92 0.77 4.99
CA LYS A 55 -6.21 0.14 4.68
C LYS A 55 -6.89 0.83 3.49
N GLN A 56 -6.99 2.16 3.50
CA GLN A 56 -7.62 2.90 2.40
C GLN A 56 -6.89 2.68 1.08
N ARG A 57 -5.55 2.78 1.08
CA ARG A 57 -4.73 2.60 -0.12
C ARG A 57 -4.77 1.17 -0.64
N PHE A 58 -4.72 0.19 0.24
CA PHE A 58 -4.82 -1.22 -0.13
C PHE A 58 -6.16 -1.51 -0.85
N GLU A 59 -7.28 -1.05 -0.29
CA GLU A 59 -8.60 -1.22 -0.90
C GLU A 59 -8.71 -0.51 -2.25
N TYR A 60 -8.15 0.71 -2.34
CA TYR A 60 -8.08 1.45 -3.60
C TYR A 60 -7.32 0.65 -4.67
N TYR A 61 -6.09 0.20 -4.39
CA TYR A 61 -5.29 -0.54 -5.35
C TYR A 61 -5.90 -1.90 -5.70
N LEU A 62 -6.50 -2.59 -4.72
CA LEU A 62 -7.21 -3.84 -4.95
C LEU A 62 -8.39 -3.65 -5.91
N SER A 63 -9.16 -2.57 -5.74
CA SER A 63 -10.27 -2.25 -6.64
C SER A 63 -9.81 -2.03 -8.08
N ILE A 64 -8.70 -1.30 -8.27
CA ILE A 64 -8.13 -1.04 -9.61
C ILE A 64 -7.60 -2.32 -10.23
N MET A 65 -6.90 -3.16 -9.45
CA MET A 65 -6.28 -4.37 -9.97
C MET A 65 -7.29 -5.46 -10.33
N LEU A 66 -8.45 -5.51 -9.68
CA LEU A 66 -9.51 -6.48 -9.95
C LEU A 66 -10.54 -5.98 -10.98
N ALA A 67 -10.62 -4.67 -11.22
CA ALA A 67 -11.50 -4.09 -12.24
C ALA A 67 -10.99 -4.24 -13.68
N GLY A 68 -9.77 -4.79 -13.88
CA GLY A 68 -9.14 -4.95 -15.19
C GLY A 68 -8.58 -6.34 -15.45
#